data_AF-F4HIV0-F1
#
_entry.id   AF-F4HIV0-F1
#
_cell.length_a   1.000
_cell.length_b   1.000
_cell.length_c   1.000
_cell.angle_alpha   90.00
_cell.angle_beta   90.00
_cell.angle_gamma   90.00
#
_symmetry.space_group_name_H-M   'P 1'
#
loop_
_entity.id
_entity.type
_entity.pdbx_description
1 polymer ?
#
loop_
_entity_poly.entity_id
_entity_poly.type
_entity_poly.pdbx_seq_one_letter_code
_entity_poly.pdbx_strand_id
1 'polypeptide(L)'
;MSKENKKIPKLFSGSIEDLTKPGKMKDDKKDSKAEKKQKTLYISLDTNRKLIELYGEEGRRQSRIIEDAVDLYYYLKKALGERKFDELMEVVKRENVEALREYLAQKFRP
;
A
#
# COMPACT_ATOMS: atom_id res chain seq x y z
N MET A 1 -29.36 -42.93 -31.72
CA MET A 1 -28.95 -41.54 -32.02
C MET A 1 -29.37 -40.68 -30.83
N SER A 2 -28.56 -40.02 -30.02
CA SER A 2 -27.11 -39.86 -29.86
C SER A 2 -26.85 -39.46 -28.41
N LYS A 3 -25.63 -39.72 -27.96
CA LYS A 3 -25.15 -39.81 -26.58
C LYS A 3 -25.19 -38.50 -25.78
N GLU A 4 -25.39 -38.67 -24.48
CA GLU A 4 -24.99 -37.76 -23.41
C GLU A 4 -23.53 -37.29 -23.59
N ASN A 5 -23.30 -35.99 -23.49
CA ASN A 5 -22.12 -35.40 -22.85
C ASN A 5 -22.29 -33.87 -22.81
N LYS A 6 -22.92 -33.38 -21.74
CA LYS A 6 -22.84 -31.97 -21.36
C LYS A 6 -21.36 -31.67 -21.05
N LYS A 7 -20.68 -31.01 -21.99
CA LYS A 7 -19.28 -30.57 -21.82
C LYS A 7 -19.22 -29.54 -20.70
N ILE A 8 -18.70 -29.95 -19.55
CA ILE A 8 -18.28 -29.04 -18.48
C ILE A 8 -17.19 -28.13 -19.07
N PRO A 9 -17.30 -26.79 -18.96
CA PRO A 9 -16.26 -25.90 -19.44
C PRO A 9 -14.98 -26.16 -18.63
N LYS A 10 -13.89 -26.49 -19.31
CA LYS A 10 -12.57 -26.67 -18.70
C LYS A 10 -12.16 -25.35 -18.07
N LEU A 11 -12.24 -25.27 -16.74
CA LEU A 11 -11.96 -24.05 -15.98
C LEU A 11 -10.48 -23.69 -15.92
N PHE A 12 -9.57 -24.58 -16.33
CA PHE A 12 -8.14 -24.27 -16.45
C PHE A 12 -7.52 -25.19 -17.52
N SER A 13 -6.82 -24.62 -18.48
CA SER A 13 -6.08 -25.35 -19.54
C SER A 13 -4.56 -25.30 -19.35
N GLY A 14 -4.08 -24.75 -18.24
CA GLY A 14 -2.66 -24.67 -17.91
C GLY A 14 -2.17 -25.94 -17.21
N SER A 15 -0.89 -26.25 -17.40
CA SER A 15 -0.21 -27.31 -16.64
C SER A 15 0.01 -26.84 -15.19
N ILE A 16 0.21 -27.77 -14.26
CA ILE A 16 0.62 -27.44 -12.87
C ILE A 16 1.93 -26.62 -12.84
N GLU A 17 2.75 -26.74 -13.88
CA GLU A 17 3.97 -25.94 -14.09
C GLU A 17 3.70 -24.46 -14.40
N ASP A 18 2.46 -24.08 -14.73
CA ASP A 18 2.05 -22.68 -14.91
C ASP A 18 1.66 -22.01 -13.58
N LEU A 19 1.39 -22.80 -12.52
CA LEU A 19 1.09 -22.29 -11.17
C LEU A 19 2.35 -21.97 -10.35
N THR A 20 3.50 -22.54 -10.72
CA THR A 20 4.77 -22.42 -9.98
C THR A 20 5.77 -21.46 -10.61
N LYS A 21 5.50 -20.95 -11.81
CA LYS A 21 6.30 -19.89 -12.44
C LYS A 21 5.80 -18.52 -11.97
N PRO A 22 6.67 -17.59 -11.56
CA PRO A 22 6.25 -16.21 -11.38
C PRO A 22 5.70 -15.74 -12.73
N GLY A 23 4.39 -15.48 -12.77
CA GLY A 23 3.72 -15.10 -14.00
C GLY A 23 4.46 -13.91 -14.61
N LYS A 24 4.84 -14.02 -15.89
CA LYS A 24 5.21 -12.83 -16.66
C LYS A 24 4.00 -11.92 -16.60
N MET A 25 4.08 -10.87 -15.79
CA MET A 25 3.13 -9.77 -15.85
C MET A 25 3.08 -9.38 -17.31
N LYS A 26 1.93 -9.61 -17.95
CA LYS A 26 1.61 -8.87 -19.16
C LYS A 26 1.69 -7.42 -18.70
N ASP A 27 2.66 -6.71 -19.25
CA ASP A 27 2.73 -5.25 -19.20
C ASP A 27 1.45 -4.75 -19.87
N ASP A 28 0.33 -4.76 -19.16
CA ASP A 28 -0.76 -3.83 -19.36
C ASP A 28 -0.25 -2.48 -18.83
N LYS A 29 0.83 -1.98 -19.45
CA LYS A 29 1.21 -0.56 -19.46
C LYS A 29 0.16 0.15 -20.31
N LYS A 30 -1.06 0.18 -19.80
CA LYS A 30 -1.95 1.28 -20.09
C LYS A 30 -1.29 2.45 -19.38
N ASP A 31 -0.64 3.30 -20.15
CA ASP A 31 -0.21 4.64 -19.76
C ASP A 31 -1.40 5.36 -19.11
N SER A 32 -1.64 5.11 -17.83
CA SER A 32 -2.20 6.11 -16.93
C SER A 32 -1.10 7.15 -16.85
N LYS A 33 -1.10 8.02 -17.85
CA LYS A 33 -0.25 9.18 -17.96
C LYS A 33 0.00 9.70 -16.56
N ALA A 34 1.27 9.92 -16.26
CA ALA A 34 1.72 10.82 -15.22
C ALA A 34 1.19 12.25 -15.49
N GLU A 35 -0.13 12.40 -15.62
CA GLU A 35 -0.84 13.65 -15.54
C GLU A 35 -0.70 14.08 -14.09
N LYS A 36 0.36 14.83 -13.82
CA LYS A 36 0.52 15.57 -12.57
C LYS A 36 -0.69 16.49 -12.41
N LYS A 37 -1.70 16.01 -11.70
CA LYS A 37 -2.84 16.81 -11.31
C LYS A 37 -2.39 17.70 -10.16
N GLN A 38 -2.11 18.96 -10.44
CA GLN A 38 -1.88 19.95 -9.40
C GLN A 38 -3.20 20.13 -8.64
N LYS A 39 -3.20 19.77 -7.35
CA LYS A 39 -4.34 19.94 -6.45
C LYS A 39 -3.84 20.58 -5.17
N THR A 40 -4.61 21.53 -4.65
CA THR A 40 -4.38 22.13 -3.33
C THR A 40 -5.04 21.24 -2.27
N LEU A 41 -4.27 20.78 -1.29
CA LEU A 41 -4.79 20.06 -0.12
C LEU A 41 -4.85 21.03 1.06
N TYR A 42 -6.02 21.14 1.68
CA TYR A 42 -6.17 21.87 2.94
C TYR A 42 -5.78 20.94 4.10
N ILE A 43 -4.83 21.36 4.91
CA ILE A 43 -4.33 20.62 6.08
C ILE A 43 -4.38 21.51 7.33
N SER A 44 -4.34 20.89 8.51
CA SER A 44 -4.27 21.64 9.76
C SER A 44 -2.93 22.38 9.90
N LEU A 45 -2.90 23.40 10.75
CA LEU A 45 -1.66 24.13 11.06
C LEU A 45 -0.59 23.21 11.66
N ASP A 46 -1.01 22.28 12.51
CA ASP A 46 -0.12 21.29 13.12
C ASP A 46 0.50 20.35 12.07
N THR A 47 -0.30 19.82 11.15
CA THR A 47 0.19 18.99 10.04
C THR A 47 1.15 19.77 9.15
N ASN A 48 0.87 21.05 8.89
CA ASN A 48 1.77 21.90 8.13
C ASN A 48 3.12 22.10 8.85
N ARG A 49 3.14 22.26 10.18
CA ARG A 49 4.38 22.35 10.95
C ARG A 49 5.20 21.06 10.84
N LYS A 50 4.56 19.90 11.02
CA LYS A 50 5.21 18.58 10.86
C LYS A 50 5.79 18.41 9.45
N LEU A 51 5.08 18.84 8.41
CA LEU A 51 5.60 18.81 7.03
C LEU A 51 6.79 19.75 6.81
N ILE A 52 6.79 20.93 7.45
CA ILE A 52 7.92 21.87 7.38
C ILE A 52 9.14 21.30 8.10
N GLU A 53 8.96 20.67 9.25
CA GLU A 53 10.02 20.00 10.01
C GLU A 53 10.66 18.89 9.16
N LEU A 54 9.86 17.97 8.63
CA LEU A 54 10.32 16.90 7.72
C LEU A 54 11.01 17.45 6.46
N TYR A 55 10.52 18.57 5.92
CA TYR A 55 11.15 19.26 4.80
C TYR A 55 12.54 19.81 5.16
N GLY A 56 12.65 20.44 6.33
CA GLY A 56 13.88 21.07 6.81
C GLY A 56 14.98 20.06 7.11
N GLU A 57 14.62 18.87 7.59
CA GLU A 57 15.57 17.81 7.93
C GLU A 57 16.07 17.03 6.69
N GLU A 58 15.19 16.72 5.73
CA GLU A 58 15.53 15.83 4.62
C GLU A 58 15.92 16.56 3.31
N GLY A 59 15.68 17.87 3.21
CA GLY A 59 15.89 18.64 1.98
C GLY A 59 15.03 18.19 0.79
N ARG A 60 13.96 17.42 1.06
CA ARG A 60 13.06 16.84 0.06
C ARG A 60 11.88 17.77 -0.20
N ARG A 61 11.29 17.72 -1.41
CA ARG A 61 10.07 18.48 -1.73
C ARG A 61 8.88 18.00 -0.89
N GLN A 62 8.09 18.92 -0.34
CA GLN A 62 6.86 18.59 0.42
C GLN A 62 5.93 17.63 -0.32
N SER A 63 5.80 17.78 -1.65
CA SER A 63 4.97 16.88 -2.46
C SER A 63 5.41 15.42 -2.37
N ARG A 64 6.73 15.15 -2.30
CA ARG A 64 7.26 13.78 -2.18
C ARG A 64 6.99 13.19 -0.80
N ILE A 65 7.11 14.00 0.25
CA ILE A 65 6.79 13.56 1.62
C ILE A 65 5.32 13.15 1.70
N ILE A 66 4.42 13.92 1.08
CA ILE A 66 3.00 13.60 1.02
C ILE A 66 2.74 12.33 0.20
N GLU A 67 3.37 12.19 -0.98
CA GLU A 67 3.26 10.98 -1.81
C GLU A 67 3.72 9.73 -1.04
N ASP A 68 4.91 9.78 -0.43
CA ASP A 68 5.45 8.68 0.37
C ASP A 68 4.54 8.33 1.56
N ALA A 69 3.99 9.34 2.25
CA ALA A 69 3.11 9.12 3.39
C ALA A 69 1.79 8.43 2.98
N VAL A 70 1.22 8.81 1.83
CA VAL A 70 0.02 8.18 1.27
C VAL A 70 0.31 6.74 0.85
N ASP A 71 1.42 6.50 0.17
CA ASP A 71 1.83 5.16 -0.25
C ASP A 71 2.09 4.26 0.97
N LEU A 72 2.81 4.75 1.98
CA LEU A 72 3.04 4.04 3.22
C LEU A 72 1.72 3.66 3.90
N TYR A 73 0.80 4.61 4.07
CA TYR A 73 -0.52 4.34 4.66
C TYR A 73 -1.26 3.24 3.89
N TYR A 74 -1.29 3.34 2.55
CA TYR A 74 -2.02 2.41 1.69
C TYR A 74 -1.46 0.99 1.77
N TYR A 75 -0.14 0.84 1.58
CA TYR A 75 0.49 -0.48 1.55
C TYR A 75 0.58 -1.12 2.93
N LEU A 76 0.78 -0.33 3.98
CA LEU A 76 0.80 -0.84 5.35
C LEU A 76 -0.58 -1.38 5.77
N LYS A 77 -1.66 -0.67 5.44
CA LYS A 77 -3.03 -1.16 5.66
C LYS A 77 -3.28 -2.49 4.94
N LYS A 78 -2.83 -2.61 3.68
CA LYS A 78 -2.95 -3.87 2.92
C LYS A 78 -2.14 -5.01 3.52
N ALA A 79 -0.91 -4.74 3.96
CA ALA A 79 -0.01 -5.77 4.49
C ALA A 79 -0.46 -6.30 5.85
N LEU A 80 -0.96 -5.42 6.74
CA LEU A 80 -1.36 -5.78 8.10
C LEU A 80 -2.79 -6.29 8.21
N GLY A 81 -3.67 -5.89 7.28
CA GLY A 81 -5.12 -6.07 7.40
C GLY A 81 -5.74 -5.08 8.39
N GLU A 82 -7.07 -4.95 8.37
CA GLU A 82 -7.80 -3.89 9.08
C GLU A 82 -7.50 -3.86 10.58
N ARG A 83 -7.66 -4.99 11.29
CA ARG A 83 -7.53 -5.03 12.75
C ARG A 83 -6.14 -4.60 13.23
N LYS A 84 -5.08 -5.14 12.64
CA LYS A 84 -3.70 -4.83 13.05
C LYS A 84 -3.30 -3.41 12.63
N PHE A 85 -3.82 -2.94 11.50
CA PHE A 85 -3.60 -1.57 11.07
C PHE A 85 -4.27 -0.56 12.02
N ASP A 86 -5.50 -0.83 12.46
CA ASP A 86 -6.19 0.02 13.43
C ASP A 86 -5.46 0.04 14.78
N GLU A 87 -4.98 -1.11 15.27
CA GLU A 87 -4.11 -1.19 16.46
C GLU A 87 -2.87 -0.29 16.32
N LEU A 88 -2.20 -0.32 15.16
CA LEU A 88 -1.05 0.55 14.89
C LEU A 88 -1.46 2.03 14.88
N MET A 89 -2.57 2.38 14.24
CA MET A 89 -3.03 3.77 14.15
C MET A 89 -3.40 4.33 15.52
N GLU A 90 -3.95 3.52 16.44
CA GLU A 90 -4.18 3.93 17.82
C GLU A 90 -2.89 4.27 18.57
N VAL A 91 -1.77 3.60 18.25
CA VAL A 91 -0.46 3.96 18.81
C VAL A 91 0.05 5.25 18.19
N VAL A 92 -0.06 5.42 16.87
CA VAL A 92 0.37 6.64 16.16
C VAL A 92 -0.38 7.88 16.65
N LYS A 93 -1.69 7.77 16.90
CA LYS A 93 -2.53 8.86 17.44
C LYS A 93 -2.09 9.38 18.81
N ARG A 94 -1.31 8.61 19.57
CA ARG A 94 -0.76 9.04 20.86
C ARG A 94 0.40 10.02 20.71
N GLU A 95 0.89 10.21 19.47
CA GLU A 95 2.00 11.10 19.13
C GLU A 95 3.26 10.85 19.97
N ASN A 96 3.43 9.61 20.45
CA ASN A 96 4.53 9.19 21.29
C ASN A 96 5.43 8.22 20.52
N VAL A 97 6.62 8.71 20.16
CA VAL A 97 7.61 7.97 19.36
C VAL A 97 8.08 6.71 20.09
N GLU A 98 8.24 6.74 21.41
CA GLU A 98 8.68 5.57 22.17
C GLU A 98 7.61 4.48 22.21
N ALA A 99 6.34 4.86 22.35
CA ALA A 99 5.23 3.90 22.27
C ALA A 99 5.16 3.25 20.88
N LEU A 100 5.41 4.01 19.81
CA LEU A 100 5.48 3.47 18.46
C LEU A 100 6.66 2.51 18.29
N ARG A 101 7.84 2.88 18.80
CA ARG A 101 9.04 2.02 18.78
C ARG A 101 8.80 0.70 19.52
N GLU A 102 8.20 0.77 20.71
CA GLU A 102 7.88 -0.42 21.50
C GLU A 102 6.88 -1.32 20.77
N TYR A 103 5.80 -0.76 20.23
CA TYR A 103 4.83 -1.51 19.43
C TYR A 103 5.51 -2.23 18.26
N LEU A 104 6.36 -1.52 17.51
CA LEU A 104 7.06 -2.12 16.37
C LEU A 104 8.02 -3.23 16.80
N ALA A 105 8.75 -3.03 17.91
CA ALA A 105 9.65 -4.04 18.46
C ALA A 105 8.91 -5.29 18.96
N GLN A 106 7.72 -5.15 19.54
CA GLN A 106 6.93 -6.28 20.00
C GLN A 106 6.29 -7.07 18.84
N LYS A 107 5.89 -6.37 17.77
CA LYS A 107 5.07 -6.97 16.70
C LYS A 107 5.88 -7.45 15.48
N PHE A 108 7.06 -6.87 15.24
CA PHE A 108 7.83 -7.11 14.00
C PHE A 108 9.27 -7.55 14.23
N ARG A 109 9.70 -7.72 15.48
CA ARG A 109 11.02 -8.31 15.77
C ARG A 109 10.95 -9.84 15.55
N PRO A 110 11.92 -10.45 14.85
CA PRO A 110 11.98 -11.88 14.63
C PRO A 110 12.17 -12.67 15.93
#